data_AF-A0A067S5T6-F1
#
_entry.id   AF-A0A067S5T6-F1
#
_cell.length_a   1.000
_cell.length_b   1.000
_cell.length_c   1.000
_cell.angle_alpha   90.00
_cell.angle_beta   90.00
_cell.angle_gamma   90.00
#
_symmetry.space_group_name_H-M   'P 1'
#
loop_
_entity.id
_entity.type
_entity.pdbx_description
1 polymer ?
#
loop_
_entity_poly.entity_id
_entity_poly.type
_entity_poly.pdbx_seq_one_letter_code
_entity_poly.pdbx_strand_id
1 'polypeptide(L)'
;MASENEIDIPVRDEPSDESDLEFWKKRKLEFRILILGRANAGKTTILERLAGASINEAEVRRGGKWGKLLANHAIEGQSDRGMHNIDDEIRFHSLPGFVFHDSRGFEAGSLEELSTVQQFVKDHSSEVNSYESYL
;
A
#
# COMPACT_ATOMS: atom_id res chain seq x y z
N MET A 1 -51.30 25.17 9.25
CA MET A 1 -50.73 23.83 8.99
C MET A 1 -49.37 24.06 8.35
N ALA A 2 -48.30 23.92 9.13
CA ALA A 2 -46.90 24.07 8.70
C ALA A 2 -46.47 22.70 8.14
N SER A 3 -46.19 22.60 6.83
CA SER A 3 -44.89 22.74 6.17
C SER A 3 -43.94 21.57 6.48
N GLU A 4 -43.85 20.63 5.54
CA GLU A 4 -42.70 19.74 5.40
C GLU A 4 -42.07 20.06 4.03
N ASN A 5 -40.98 20.83 4.07
CA ASN A 5 -40.03 20.90 2.98
C ASN A 5 -39.00 19.80 3.27
N GLU A 6 -39.12 18.65 2.61
CA GLU A 6 -38.00 17.73 2.47
C GLU A 6 -36.98 18.39 1.53
N ILE A 7 -35.92 18.92 2.12
CA ILE A 7 -34.73 19.32 1.40
C ILE A 7 -34.02 18.02 1.08
N ASP A 8 -34.12 17.58 -0.18
CA ASP A 8 -33.34 16.48 -0.72
C ASP A 8 -31.87 16.94 -0.76
N ILE A 9 -31.17 16.70 0.35
CA ILE A 9 -29.73 16.96 0.46
C ILE A 9 -29.05 15.90 -0.40
N PRO A 10 -28.40 16.25 -1.52
CA PRO A 10 -27.66 15.27 -2.28
C PRO A 10 -26.57 14.73 -1.37
N VAL A 11 -26.66 13.45 -1.04
CA VAL A 11 -25.56 12.70 -0.43
C VAL A 11 -24.43 12.74 -1.45
N ARG A 12 -23.51 13.68 -1.26
CA ARG A 12 -22.27 13.73 -2.01
C ARG A 12 -21.40 12.63 -1.42
N ASP A 13 -21.42 11.46 -2.05
CA ASP A 13 -20.43 10.39 -1.86
C ASP A 13 -19.06 10.77 -2.47
N GLU A 14 -18.67 12.04 -2.37
CA GLU A 14 -17.28 12.41 -2.60
C GLU A 14 -16.60 12.44 -1.23
N PRO A 15 -15.83 11.41 -0.86
CA PRO A 15 -14.97 11.50 0.29
C PRO A 15 -14.00 12.67 0.04
N SER A 16 -14.06 13.70 0.88
CA SER A 16 -12.99 14.69 0.86
C SER A 16 -11.73 13.99 1.35
N ASP A 17 -10.67 13.96 0.54
CA ASP A 17 -9.42 13.25 0.84
C ASP A 17 -8.90 13.53 2.27
N GLU A 18 -9.12 14.75 2.78
CA GLU A 18 -8.77 15.19 4.14
C GLU A 18 -9.47 14.37 5.25
N SER A 19 -10.76 14.04 5.10
CA SER A 19 -11.51 13.30 6.12
C SER A 19 -11.06 11.83 6.22
N ASP A 20 -10.74 11.23 5.08
CA ASP A 20 -10.27 9.85 5.01
C ASP A 20 -8.83 9.75 5.52
N LEU A 21 -7.96 10.67 5.11
CA LEU A 21 -6.61 10.81 5.67
C LEU A 21 -6.64 10.90 7.21
N GLU A 22 -7.49 11.77 7.75
CA GLU A 22 -7.61 11.93 9.20
C GLU A 22 -8.22 10.69 9.89
N PHE A 23 -9.14 9.99 9.23
CA PHE A 23 -9.67 8.70 9.72
C PHE A 23 -8.56 7.68 9.94
N TRP A 24 -7.73 7.43 8.91
CA TRP A 24 -6.67 6.42 8.96
C TRP A 24 -5.56 6.83 9.93
N LYS A 25 -5.14 8.11 9.91
CA LYS A 25 -4.13 8.65 10.83
C LYS A 25 -4.58 8.57 12.28
N LYS A 26 -5.78 9.06 12.61
CA LYS A 26 -6.29 9.12 13.99
C LYS A 26 -6.43 7.75 14.62
N ARG A 27 -6.83 6.74 13.83
CA ARG A 27 -6.97 5.36 14.30
C ARG A 27 -5.69 4.54 14.17
N LYS A 28 -4.60 5.12 13.63
CA LYS A 28 -3.34 4.42 13.32
C LYS A 28 -3.57 3.11 12.55
N LEU A 29 -4.54 3.13 11.63
CA LEU A 29 -4.90 1.95 10.84
C LEU A 29 -4.03 1.90 9.58
N GLU A 30 -3.53 0.70 9.28
CA GLU A 30 -2.83 0.40 8.04
C GLU A 30 -3.36 -0.91 7.47
N PHE A 31 -3.70 -0.90 6.18
CA PHE A 31 -4.09 -2.09 5.44
C PHE A 31 -2.96 -2.47 4.47
N ARG A 32 -2.32 -3.61 4.74
CA ARG A 32 -1.19 -4.12 3.94
C ARG A 32 -1.69 -5.00 2.80
N ILE A 33 -1.24 -4.70 1.59
CA ILE A 33 -1.57 -5.44 0.37
C ILE A 33 -0.29 -5.95 -0.26
N LEU A 34 -0.22 -7.26 -0.47
CA LEU A 34 0.86 -7.90 -1.23
C LEU A 34 0.35 -8.28 -2.63
N ILE A 35 0.99 -7.77 -3.67
CA ILE A 35 0.66 -8.10 -5.07
C ILE A 35 1.60 -9.21 -5.54
N LEU A 36 1.03 -10.36 -5.87
CA LEU A 36 1.75 -11.55 -6.34
C LEU A 36 1.39 -11.89 -7.79
N GLY A 37 2.35 -12.44 -8.52
CA GLY A 37 2.14 -12.89 -9.89
C GLY A 37 3.44 -13.10 -10.64
N ARG A 38 3.35 -13.72 -11.81
CA ARG A 38 4.51 -13.96 -12.68
C ARG A 38 5.24 -12.68 -13.05
N ALA A 39 6.50 -12.81 -13.47
CA ALA A 39 7.21 -11.74 -14.14
C ALA A 39 6.38 -11.22 -15.32
N ASN A 40 6.29 -9.89 -15.44
CA ASN A 40 5.56 -9.19 -16.50
C ASN A 40 4.03 -9.43 -16.53
N ALA A 41 3.42 -9.92 -15.46
CA ALA A 41 1.97 -10.07 -15.36
C ALA A 41 1.20 -8.74 -15.24
N GLY A 42 1.90 -7.60 -15.11
CA GLY A 42 1.29 -6.27 -14.99
C GLY A 42 0.98 -5.83 -13.56
N LYS A 43 1.66 -6.39 -12.55
CA LYS A 43 1.46 -6.08 -11.11
C LYS A 43 1.56 -4.59 -10.83
N THR A 44 2.67 -3.97 -11.22
CA THR A 44 2.90 -2.52 -11.07
C THR A 44 1.84 -1.69 -11.82
N THR A 45 1.44 -2.11 -13.02
CA THR A 45 0.38 -1.42 -13.77
C THR A 45 -0.98 -1.47 -13.07
N ILE A 46 -1.30 -2.58 -12.40
CA ILE A 46 -2.53 -2.67 -11.57
C ILE A 46 -2.41 -1.73 -10.38
N LEU A 47 -1.25 -1.68 -9.73
CA LEU A 47 -0.99 -0.80 -8.60
C LEU A 47 -1.16 0.68 -8.98
N GLU A 48 -0.55 1.12 -10.08
CA GLU A 48 -0.70 2.50 -10.58
C GLU A 48 -2.16 2.85 -10.90
N ARG A 49 -2.91 1.90 -11.48
CA ARG A 49 -4.35 2.09 -11.76
C ARG A 49 -5.18 2.19 -10.50
N LEU A 50 -4.88 1.40 -9.47
CA LEU A 50 -5.57 1.47 -8.18
C LEU A 50 -5.30 2.81 -7.50
N ALA A 51 -4.04 3.27 -7.53
CA ALA A 51 -3.62 4.53 -6.95
C ALA A 51 -4.04 5.76 -7.75
N GLY A 52 -4.35 5.62 -9.04
CA GLY A 52 -4.57 6.75 -9.94
C GLY A 52 -3.33 7.64 -10.12
N ALA A 53 -2.15 7.13 -9.78
CA ALA A 53 -0.87 7.84 -9.79
C ALA A 53 0.26 6.91 -10.25
N SER A 54 1.32 7.47 -10.84
CA SER A 54 2.48 6.66 -11.21
C SER A 54 3.22 6.17 -9.97
N ILE A 55 3.87 5.01 -10.06
CA ILE A 55 4.73 4.52 -8.96
C ILE A 55 5.85 5.50 -8.63
N ASN A 56 6.27 6.33 -9.59
CA ASN A 56 7.25 7.41 -9.42
C ASN A 56 6.79 8.54 -8.48
N GLU A 57 5.48 8.63 -8.21
CA GLU A 57 4.89 9.58 -7.27
C GLU A 57 4.67 8.96 -5.88
N ALA A 58 4.93 7.66 -5.73
CA ALA A 58 4.80 6.96 -4.46
C ALA A 58 5.99 7.24 -3.53
N GLU A 59 5.73 7.21 -2.23
CA GLU A 59 6.78 7.11 -1.23
C GLU A 59 7.15 5.65 -1.04
N VAL A 60 8.42 5.30 -1.28
CA VAL A 60 8.94 3.94 -1.08
C VAL A 60 9.87 3.93 0.13
N ARG A 61 9.57 3.12 1.15
CA ARG A 61 10.36 3.04 2.39
C ARG A 61 10.83 1.63 2.68
N ARG A 62 12.09 1.48 3.05
CA ARG A 62 12.68 0.20 3.48
C ARG A 62 12.81 0.11 4.98
N GLY A 63 12.34 -0.99 5.58
CA GLY A 63 12.36 -1.20 7.02
C GLY A 63 11.14 -0.61 7.73
N GLY A 64 9.99 -0.60 7.05
CA GLY A 64 8.72 -0.16 7.60
C GLY A 64 8.46 1.35 7.54
N LYS A 65 7.35 1.79 8.16
CA LYS A 65 6.85 3.18 8.14
C LYS A 65 7.88 4.24 8.51
N TRP A 66 8.75 3.94 9.47
CA TRP A 66 9.82 4.85 9.94
C TRP A 66 11.18 4.54 9.32
N GLY A 67 11.20 3.59 8.38
CA GLY A 67 12.39 3.17 7.67
C GLY A 67 12.92 4.21 6.70
N LYS A 68 13.99 3.84 6.00
CA LYS A 68 14.70 4.70 5.06
C LYS A 68 13.81 4.99 3.85
N LEU A 69 13.51 6.28 3.61
CA LEU A 69 12.93 6.72 2.34
C LEU A 69 13.95 6.44 1.22
N LEU A 70 13.54 5.67 0.23
CA LEU A 70 14.37 5.37 -0.92
C LEU A 70 14.27 6.51 -1.95
N ALA A 71 15.41 6.95 -2.47
CA ALA A 71 15.48 8.05 -3.43
C ALA A 71 14.83 7.67 -4.78
N ASN A 72 14.54 8.66 -5.62
CA ASN A 72 13.85 8.49 -6.91
C ASN A 72 14.41 7.36 -7.79
N HIS A 73 15.73 7.13 -7.80
CA HIS A 73 16.33 6.00 -8.54
C HIS A 73 15.91 4.62 -8.07
N ALA A 74 15.55 4.46 -6.79
CA ALA A 74 14.96 3.23 -6.30
C ALA A 74 13.53 3.05 -6.81
N ILE A 75 12.81 4.16 -7.06
CA ILE A 75 11.45 4.16 -7.62
C ILE A 75 11.48 3.95 -9.14
N GLU A 76 12.49 4.51 -9.83
CA GLU A 76 12.87 4.11 -11.18
C GLU A 76 13.21 2.62 -11.20
N GLY A 77 13.92 2.10 -10.19
CA GLY A 77 14.15 0.67 -9.98
C GLY A 77 12.90 -0.16 -9.64
N GLN A 78 11.84 0.45 -9.11
CA GLN A 78 10.51 -0.17 -8.96
C GLN A 78 9.71 -0.10 -10.28
N SER A 79 10.16 0.72 -11.23
CA SER A 79 9.65 0.76 -12.60
C SER A 79 10.47 -0.18 -13.52
N ASP A 80 11.76 -0.33 -13.22
CA ASP A 80 12.73 -1.16 -13.92
C ASP A 80 12.73 -2.58 -13.38
N ARG A 81 12.30 -3.49 -14.25
CA ARG A 81 12.02 -4.90 -13.97
C ARG A 81 13.25 -5.60 -13.37
N GLY A 82 13.24 -5.86 -12.06
CA GLY A 82 14.23 -6.71 -11.37
C GLY A 82 14.75 -6.21 -10.03
N MET A 83 14.60 -4.92 -9.70
CA MET A 83 15.13 -4.32 -8.45
C MET A 83 14.12 -4.26 -7.30
N HIS A 84 12.94 -4.86 -7.49
CA HIS A 84 11.83 -4.86 -6.53
C HIS A 84 12.20 -5.70 -5.30
N ASN A 85 12.12 -5.09 -4.12
CA ASN A 85 12.18 -5.79 -2.84
C ASN A 85 10.77 -5.85 -2.25
N ILE A 86 10.34 -7.05 -1.85
CA ILE A 86 9.03 -7.31 -1.25
C ILE A 86 8.84 -6.60 0.09
N ASP A 87 9.92 -6.25 0.79
CA ASP A 87 9.88 -5.54 2.08
C ASP A 87 9.78 -4.01 1.95
N ASP A 88 9.84 -3.49 0.72
CA ASP A 88 9.70 -2.06 0.49
C ASP A 88 8.21 -1.68 0.59
N GLU A 89 7.89 -0.79 1.53
CA GLU A 89 6.55 -0.22 1.66
C GLU A 89 6.33 0.86 0.61
N ILE A 90 5.39 0.64 -0.30
CA ILE A 90 4.97 1.61 -1.31
C ILE A 90 3.67 2.28 -0.82
N ARG A 91 3.70 3.61 -0.70
CA ARG A 91 2.58 4.40 -0.18
C ARG A 91 2.23 5.52 -1.17
N PHE A 92 0.95 5.63 -1.49
CA PHE A 92 0.43 6.68 -2.36
C PHE A 92 -0.37 7.68 -1.53
N HIS A 93 -0.22 8.97 -1.85
CA HIS A 93 -0.99 10.04 -1.21
C HIS A 93 -2.49 9.90 -1.47
N SER A 94 -2.88 9.38 -2.65
CA SER A 94 -4.26 9.14 -3.07
C SER A 94 -4.94 7.95 -2.37
N LEU A 95 -4.18 7.07 -1.70
CA LEU A 95 -4.71 5.89 -1.00
C LEU A 95 -4.23 5.88 0.46
N PRO A 96 -4.74 6.80 1.29
CA PRO A 96 -4.33 6.89 2.68
C PRO A 96 -4.66 5.62 3.45
N GLY A 97 -3.74 5.20 4.33
CA GLY A 97 -3.89 3.99 5.13
C GLY A 97 -3.55 2.69 4.41
N PHE A 98 -3.32 2.71 3.10
CA PHE A 98 -2.86 1.53 2.36
C PHE A 98 -1.34 1.46 2.29
N VAL A 99 -0.82 0.24 2.42
CA VAL A 99 0.61 -0.06 2.32
C VAL A 99 0.76 -1.19 1.31
N PHE A 100 1.37 -0.89 0.17
CA PHE A 100 1.55 -1.86 -0.89
C PHE A 100 2.94 -2.48 -0.84
N HIS A 101 2.97 -3.76 -1.11
CA HIS A 101 4.18 -4.56 -1.29
C HIS A 101 4.08 -5.24 -2.65
N ASP A 102 5.07 -5.05 -3.51
CA ASP A 102 5.12 -5.66 -4.84
C ASP A 102 6.18 -6.77 -4.84
N SER A 103 5.76 -8.02 -5.09
CA SER A 103 6.74 -9.11 -5.17
C SER A 103 7.52 -9.02 -6.48
N ARG A 104 8.74 -9.54 -6.48
CA ARG A 104 9.34 -9.96 -7.74
C ARG A 104 8.48 -11.02 -8.43
N GLY A 105 8.56 -11.04 -9.76
CA GLY A 105 7.67 -11.83 -10.56
C GLY A 105 8.11 -13.28 -10.64
N PHE A 106 7.22 -14.21 -10.27
CA PHE A 106 7.52 -15.63 -10.28
C PHE A 106 7.95 -16.15 -11.65
N GLU A 107 9.17 -16.68 -11.73
CA GLU A 107 9.63 -17.50 -12.85
C GLU A 107 9.29 -18.98 -12.62
N ALA A 108 9.11 -19.75 -13.70
CA ALA A 108 8.72 -21.15 -13.58
C ALA A 108 9.83 -21.96 -12.89
N GLY A 109 9.50 -22.60 -11.76
CA GLY A 109 10.45 -23.43 -10.99
C GLY A 109 11.24 -22.68 -9.90
N SER A 110 10.95 -21.39 -9.69
CA SER A 110 11.60 -20.56 -8.67
C SER A 110 11.11 -20.88 -7.26
N LEU A 111 11.85 -21.72 -6.53
CA LEU A 111 11.63 -22.00 -5.11
C LEU A 111 12.03 -20.83 -4.21
N GLU A 112 12.97 -20.01 -4.65
CA GLU A 112 13.48 -18.86 -3.91
C GLU A 112 12.38 -17.82 -3.74
N GLU A 113 11.69 -17.44 -4.81
CA GLU A 113 10.61 -16.43 -4.74
C GLU A 113 9.42 -16.89 -3.90
N LEU A 114 9.10 -18.19 -3.96
CA LEU A 114 8.06 -18.76 -3.10
C LEU A 114 8.47 -18.69 -1.63
N SER A 115 9.74 -19.00 -1.32
CA SER A 115 10.27 -18.93 0.04
C SER A 115 10.29 -17.48 0.55
N THR A 116 10.69 -16.53 -0.29
CA THR A 116 10.66 -15.10 0.02
C THR A 116 9.25 -14.62 0.37
N VAL A 117 8.24 -14.98 -0.44
CA VAL A 117 6.84 -14.62 -0.17
C VAL A 117 6.32 -15.29 1.10
N GLN A 118 6.63 -16.57 1.31
CA GLN A 118 6.24 -17.26 2.55
C GLN A 118 6.86 -16.61 3.79
N GLN A 119 8.12 -16.20 3.72
CA GLN A 119 8.80 -15.53 4.82
C GLN A 119 8.17 -14.15 5.08
N PHE A 120 7.95 -13.36 4.03
CA PHE A 120 7.25 -12.08 4.13
C PHE A 120 5.88 -12.21 4.83
N VAL A 121 5.07 -13.19 4.42
CA VAL A 121 3.75 -13.41 5.04
C VAL A 121 3.88 -13.81 6.51
N LYS A 122 4.85 -14.66 6.86
CA LYS A 122 5.09 -15.03 8.27
C LYS A 122 5.46 -13.81 9.11
N ASP A 123 6.44 -13.03 8.66
CA ASP A 123 6.93 -11.85 9.36
C ASP A 123 5.79 -10.84 9.58
N HIS A 124 5.01 -10.54 8.54
CA HIS A 124 3.90 -9.58 8.62
C HIS A 124 2.60 -10.13 9.23
N SER A 125 2.46 -11.45 9.41
CA SER A 125 1.33 -12.05 10.14
C SER A 125 1.56 -12.12 11.65
N SER A 126 2.83 -12.09 12.07
CA SER A 126 3.25 -12.18 13.46
C SER A 126 3.47 -10.82 14.12
N GLU A 127 3.44 -9.73 13.35
CA GLU A 127 3.32 -8.35 13.85
C GLU A 127 1.92 -8.11 14.46
N VAL A 128 1.62 -8.81 15.54
CA VAL A 128 0.49 -8.54 16.42
C VAL A 128 1.04 -7.87 17.68
N ASN A 129 0.84 -6.55 17.77
CA ASN A 129 0.97 -5.66 18.93
C ASN A 129 2.11 -5.95 19.94
N SER A 130 3.26 -5.28 19.77
CA SER A 130 4.26 -5.08 20.83
C SER A 130 4.14 -3.72 21.55
N TYR A 131 2.96 -3.08 21.54
CA TYR A 131 2.72 -1.80 22.22
C TYR A 131 2.06 -1.90 23.61
N GLU A 132 2.12 -3.06 24.27
CA GLU A 132 1.55 -3.24 25.62
C GLU A 132 2.63 -3.54 26.69
N SER A 133 3.79 -2.87 26.61
CA SER A 133 4.87 -3.00 27.61
C SER A 133 5.34 -1.68 28.22
N TYR A 134 4.58 -0.60 28.09
CA TYR A 134 4.80 0.65 28.85
C TYR A 134 3.48 1.28 29.33
N LEU A 135 2.78 0.59 30.23
CA LEU A 135 1.90 1.20 31.24
C LEU A 135 2.18 0.54 32.59
#